data_AF-A0A6A5SRU7-F1
#
_entry.id   AF-A0A6A5SRU7-F1
#
_cell.length_a   1.000
_cell.length_b   1.000
_cell.length_c   1.000
_cell.angle_alpha   90.00
_cell.angle_beta   90.00
_cell.angle_gamma   90.00
#
_symmetry.space_group_name_H-M   'P 1'
#
loop_
_entity.id
_entity.type
_entity.pdbx_description
1 polymer ?
#
loop_
_entity_poly.entity_id
_entity_poly.type
_entity_poly.pdbx_seq_one_letter_code
_entity_poly.pdbx_strand_id
1 'polypeptide(L)'
;MLHHFPRFQPDVFDENVKLLHAVEDIAKAKGVTSPQIAIGWVLAHSGAKGMPTIIPIPGATTSARIEENMKPAQLNEDDMKAIDEILEKFPPIGGRYHEAQQALLFA
;
A
#
# COMPACT_ATOMS: atom_id res chain seq x y z
N MET A 1 -17.37 -10.90 -3.58
CA MET A 1 -17.49 -9.55 -2.98
C MET A 1 -16.44 -8.56 -3.53
N LEU A 2 -15.17 -8.96 -3.73
CA LEU A 2 -14.12 -8.07 -4.26
C LEU A 2 -14.34 -7.64 -5.73
N HIS A 3 -14.87 -8.53 -6.58
CA HIS A 3 -15.09 -8.28 -8.02
C HIS A 3 -16.03 -7.12 -8.37
N HIS A 4 -16.72 -6.52 -7.41
CA HIS A 4 -17.55 -5.35 -7.69
C HIS A 4 -16.74 -4.05 -7.63
N PHE A 5 -15.64 -3.97 -6.87
CA PHE A 5 -14.91 -2.71 -6.74
C PHE A 5 -14.15 -2.36 -8.04
N PRO A 6 -14.07 -1.07 -8.41
CA PRO A 6 -13.43 -0.63 -9.64
C PRO A 6 -11.97 -1.12 -9.78
N ARG A 7 -11.19 -1.08 -8.70
CA ARG A 7 -9.77 -1.51 -8.70
C ARG A 7 -9.53 -3.02 -8.85
N PHE A 8 -10.60 -3.83 -8.84
CA PHE A 8 -10.55 -5.28 -8.98
C PHE A 8 -11.29 -5.80 -10.24
N GLN A 9 -11.63 -4.90 -11.17
CA GLN A 9 -12.09 -5.30 -12.51
C GLN A 9 -10.93 -5.94 -13.28
N PRO A 10 -11.15 -6.94 -14.16
CA PRO A 10 -10.08 -7.71 -14.80
C PRO A 10 -8.95 -6.85 -15.39
N ASP A 11 -9.30 -5.92 -16.29
CA ASP A 11 -8.32 -5.05 -16.96
C ASP A 11 -7.58 -4.12 -15.99
N VAL A 12 -8.23 -3.73 -14.88
CA VAL A 12 -7.64 -2.85 -13.86
C VAL A 12 -6.78 -3.63 -12.87
N PHE A 13 -7.18 -4.86 -12.56
CA PHE A 13 -6.47 -5.74 -11.66
C PHE A 13 -5.09 -6.08 -12.23
N ASP A 14 -5.04 -6.47 -13.50
CA ASP A 14 -3.78 -6.84 -14.16
C ASP A 14 -2.77 -5.68 -14.20
N GLU A 15 -3.25 -4.44 -14.38
CA GLU A 15 -2.39 -3.25 -14.28
C GLU A 15 -1.89 -3.01 -12.84
N ASN A 16 -2.77 -3.11 -11.85
CA ASN A 16 -2.41 -2.96 -10.43
C ASN A 16 -1.47 -4.07 -9.93
N VAL A 17 -1.51 -5.26 -10.54
CA VAL A 17 -0.58 -6.36 -10.22
C VAL A 17 0.86 -6.01 -10.61
N LYS A 18 1.08 -5.18 -11.65
CA LYS A 18 2.43 -4.70 -12.01
C LYS A 18 3.05 -3.87 -10.89
N LEU A 19 2.24 -3.00 -10.27
CA LEU A 19 2.63 -2.24 -9.08
C LEU A 19 2.99 -3.18 -7.92
N LEU A 20 2.19 -4.21 -7.67
CA LEU A 20 2.46 -5.20 -6.63
C LEU A 20 3.81 -5.91 -6.86
N HIS A 21 4.09 -6.38 -8.08
CA HIS A 21 5.35 -7.05 -8.40
C HIS A 21 6.57 -6.15 -8.14
N ALA A 22 6.48 -4.86 -8.49
CA ALA A 22 7.57 -3.92 -8.23
C ALA A 22 7.82 -3.74 -6.71
N VAL A 23 6.76 -3.69 -5.90
CA VAL A 23 6.88 -3.64 -4.43
C VAL A 23 7.44 -4.96 -3.87
N GLU A 24 7.06 -6.11 -4.45
CA GLU A 24 7.61 -7.42 -4.06
C GLU A 24 9.12 -7.50 -4.30
N ASP A 25 9.63 -6.87 -5.36
CA ASP A 25 11.07 -6.86 -5.62
C ASP A 25 11.84 -6.02 -4.59
N ILE A 26 11.28 -4.90 -4.13
CA ILE A 26 11.83 -4.15 -2.97
C ILE A 26 11.80 -5.02 -1.71
N ALA A 27 10.68 -5.71 -1.46
CA ALA A 27 10.52 -6.56 -0.29
C ALA A 27 11.57 -7.69 -0.28
N LYS A 28 11.77 -8.36 -1.43
CA LYS A 28 12.80 -9.40 -1.61
C LYS A 28 14.20 -8.86 -1.38
N ALA A 29 14.55 -7.70 -1.94
CA ALA A 29 15.87 -7.09 -1.77
C ALA A 29 16.19 -6.78 -0.30
N LYS A 30 15.16 -6.47 0.49
CA LYS A 30 15.25 -6.21 1.93
C LYS A 30 15.08 -7.45 2.82
N GLY A 31 14.68 -8.60 2.28
CA GLY A 31 14.37 -9.79 3.07
C GLY A 31 13.14 -9.64 3.98
N VAL A 32 12.18 -8.81 3.57
CA VAL A 32 10.91 -8.54 4.28
C VAL A 32 9.73 -8.91 3.38
N THR A 33 8.51 -8.84 3.91
CA THR A 33 7.30 -9.12 3.14
C THR A 33 6.65 -7.85 2.60
N SER A 34 5.87 -7.96 1.52
CA SER A 34 5.16 -6.80 0.93
C SER A 34 4.25 -6.06 1.93
N PRO A 35 3.50 -6.75 2.83
CA PRO A 35 2.79 -6.07 3.92
C PRO A 35 3.71 -5.22 4.81
N GLN A 36 4.92 -5.68 5.12
CA GLN A 36 5.88 -4.93 5.94
C GLN A 36 6.40 -3.70 5.22
N ILE A 37 6.63 -3.76 3.90
CA ILE A 37 6.92 -2.58 3.07
C ILE A 37 5.75 -1.59 3.10
N ALA A 38 4.52 -2.07 2.89
CA ALA A 38 3.34 -1.20 2.86
C ALA A 38 3.10 -0.48 4.20
N ILE A 39 3.23 -1.18 5.34
CA ILE A 39 3.11 -0.57 6.67
C ILE A 39 4.29 0.38 6.94
N GLY A 40 5.51 -0.01 6.54
CA GLY A 40 6.70 0.84 6.62
C GLY A 40 6.55 2.16 5.86
N TRP A 41 5.99 2.11 4.65
CA TRP A 41 5.70 3.29 3.83
C TRP A 41 4.70 4.23 4.48
N VAL A 42 3.63 3.69 5.10
CA VAL A 42 2.67 4.49 5.88
C VAL A 42 3.37 5.17 7.06
N LEU A 43 4.22 4.44 7.78
CA LEU A 43 4.94 4.97 8.94
C LEU A 43 6.02 6.00 8.56
N ALA A 44 6.64 5.87 7.39
CA ALA A 44 7.64 6.83 6.89
C ALA A 44 7.09 8.25 6.73
N HIS A 45 5.77 8.39 6.57
CA HIS A 45 5.09 9.69 6.51
C HIS A 45 4.78 10.28 7.91
N SER A 46 4.92 9.50 8.98
CA SER A 46 4.62 9.96 10.34
C SER A 46 5.59 11.07 10.76
N GLY A 47 5.06 12.26 11.10
CA GLY A 47 5.88 13.41 11.45
C GLY A 47 6.64 14.06 10.28
N ALA A 48 6.39 13.62 9.04
CA ALA A 48 6.80 14.37 7.85
C ALA A 48 6.10 15.74 7.81
N LYS A 49 6.59 16.67 6.98
CA LYS A 49 6.11 18.06 6.95
C LYS A 49 4.59 18.13 6.73
N GLY A 50 3.86 18.54 7.77
CA GLY A 50 2.40 18.66 7.74
C GLY A 50 1.63 17.39 8.07
N MET A 51 2.31 16.28 8.39
CA MET A 51 1.69 15.01 8.75
C MET A 51 1.69 14.81 10.28
N PRO A 52 0.59 14.29 10.85
CA PRO A 52 0.54 13.95 12.27
C PRO A 52 1.40 12.71 12.57
N THR A 53 1.45 12.33 13.84
CA THR A 53 1.86 10.97 14.22
C THR A 53 0.87 9.98 13.61
N ILE A 54 1.37 9.05 12.80
CA ILE A 54 0.56 8.02 12.14
C ILE A 54 0.70 6.71 12.91
N ILE A 55 -0.44 6.17 13.38
CA ILE A 55 -0.51 4.87 14.05
C ILE A 55 -1.34 3.93 13.16
N PRO A 56 -0.71 3.06 12.35
CA PRO A 56 -1.43 2.14 11.47
C PRO A 56 -2.18 1.08 12.28
N ILE A 57 -3.41 0.75 11.84
CA ILE A 57 -4.28 -0.28 12.44
C ILE A 57 -4.53 -1.44 11.47
N PRO A 58 -3.48 -2.20 11.07
CA PRO A 58 -3.65 -3.27 10.10
C PRO A 58 -4.46 -4.44 10.70
N GLY A 59 -5.60 -4.75 10.08
CA GLY A 59 -6.42 -5.88 10.47
C GLY A 59 -5.81 -7.22 10.04
N ALA A 60 -5.97 -8.25 10.87
CA ALA A 60 -5.56 -9.62 10.58
C ALA A 60 -6.46 -10.63 11.30
N THR A 61 -6.62 -11.82 10.71
CA THR A 61 -7.46 -12.92 11.28
C THR A 61 -6.64 -14.04 11.93
N THR A 62 -5.30 -13.99 11.84
CA THR A 62 -4.39 -15.00 12.40
C THR A 62 -3.24 -14.34 13.16
N SER A 63 -2.73 -15.02 14.19
CA SER A 63 -1.60 -14.52 15.00
C SER A 63 -0.35 -14.30 14.14
N ALA A 64 -0.04 -15.23 13.24
CA ALA A 64 1.12 -15.11 12.34
C ALA A 64 1.08 -13.82 11.50
N ARG A 65 -0.10 -13.40 11.02
CA ARG A 65 -0.26 -12.13 10.28
C ARG A 65 -0.15 -10.91 11.19
N ILE A 66 -0.59 -11.00 12.45
CA ILE A 66 -0.37 -9.94 13.44
C ILE A 66 1.13 -9.77 13.70
N GLU A 67 1.85 -10.88 13.94
CA GLU A 67 3.30 -10.87 14.17
C GLU A 67 4.09 -10.34 12.97
N GLU A 68 3.66 -10.65 11.75
CA GLU A 68 4.20 -10.07 10.51
C GLU A 68 4.00 -8.56 10.47
N ASN A 69 2.77 -8.09 10.70
CA ASN A 69 2.39 -6.67 10.65
C ASN A 69 3.09 -5.82 11.73
N MET A 70 3.48 -6.42 12.86
CA MET A 70 4.22 -5.76 13.95
C MET A 70 5.69 -5.46 13.60
N LYS A 71 6.18 -5.94 12.46
CA LYS A 71 7.58 -5.77 12.02
C LYS A 71 7.65 -4.96 10.71
N PRO A 72 7.21 -3.69 10.71
CA PRO A 72 7.26 -2.86 9.50
C PRO A 72 8.70 -2.70 9.02
N ALA A 73 8.87 -2.63 7.71
CA ALA A 73 10.17 -2.35 7.13
C ALA A 73 10.59 -0.90 7.44
N GLN A 74 11.85 -0.71 7.83
CA GLN A 74 12.45 0.62 7.86
C GLN A 74 12.82 1.01 6.43
N LEU A 75 12.27 2.14 5.98
CA LEU A 75 12.49 2.68 4.64
C LEU A 75 13.32 3.96 4.77
N ASN A 76 14.46 3.99 4.09
CA ASN A 76 15.29 5.19 4.00
C ASN A 76 14.84 6.07 2.81
N GLU A 77 15.55 7.16 2.57
CA GLU A 77 15.24 8.09 1.48
C GLU A 77 15.30 7.44 0.09
N ASP A 78 16.27 6.55 -0.14
CA ASP A 78 16.41 5.82 -1.42
C ASP A 78 15.24 4.84 -1.63
N ASP A 79 14.83 4.14 -0.57
CA ASP A 79 13.67 3.25 -0.59
C ASP A 79 12.39 4.02 -0.93
N MET A 80 12.19 5.19 -0.30
CA MET A 80 11.04 6.05 -0.56
C MET A 80 11.04 6.58 -2.00
N LYS A 81 12.21 7.02 -2.48
CA LYS A 81 12.37 7.47 -3.87
C LYS A 81 12.07 6.36 -4.88
N ALA A 82 12.55 5.14 -4.62
CA ALA A 82 12.25 3.98 -5.47
C ALA A 82 10.75 3.66 -5.51
N ILE A 83 10.05 3.80 -4.37
CA ILE A 83 8.59 3.63 -4.31
C ILE A 83 7.88 4.73 -5.10
N ASP A 84 8.33 5.98 -5.01
CA ASP A 84 7.76 7.09 -5.78
C ASP A 84 7.93 6.86 -7.30
N GLU A 85 9.12 6.45 -7.75
CA GLU A 85 9.38 6.10 -9.16
C GLU A 85 8.49 4.93 -9.64
N ILE A 86 8.23 3.95 -8.78
CA ILE A 86 7.30 2.86 -9.07
C ILE A 86 5.87 3.38 -9.23
N LEU A 87 5.41 4.27 -8.35
CA LEU A 87 4.06 4.84 -8.39
C LEU A 87 3.85 5.75 -9.61
N GLU A 88 4.88 6.45 -10.05
CA GLU A 88 4.86 7.21 -11.31
C GLU A 88 4.74 6.30 -12.53
N LYS A 89 5.45 5.17 -12.53
CA LYS A 89 5.44 4.20 -13.64
C LYS A 89 4.17 3.35 -13.69
N PHE A 90 3.64 2.99 -12.52
CA PHE A 90 2.48 2.11 -12.34
C PHE A 90 1.44 2.79 -11.43
N PRO A 91 0.75 3.83 -11.93
CA PRO A 91 -0.25 4.52 -11.14
C PRO A 91 -1.40 3.55 -10.79
N PRO A 92 -1.90 3.54 -9.55
CA PRO A 92 -3.03 2.69 -9.18
C PRO A 92 -4.29 3.11 -9.96
N ILE A 93 -4.92 2.15 -10.62
CA ILE A 93 -6.11 2.37 -11.44
C ILE A 93 -7.36 1.87 -10.71
N GLY A 94 -8.46 2.60 -10.88
CA GLY A 94 -9.76 2.29 -10.29
C GLY A 94 -9.92 2.83 -8.87
N GLY A 95 -11.11 3.37 -8.59
CA GLY A 95 -11.46 3.89 -7.26
C GLY A 95 -11.46 2.82 -6.17
N ARG A 96 -11.15 3.24 -4.94
CA ARG A 96 -11.27 2.41 -3.73
C ARG A 96 -12.74 2.03 -3.46
N TYR A 97 -13.66 2.93 -3.77
CA TYR A 97 -15.10 2.74 -3.66
C TYR A 97 -15.74 2.96 -5.03
N HIS A 98 -17.02 2.61 -5.16
CA HIS A 98 -17.81 3.03 -6.31
C HIS A 98 -18.01 4.55 -6.29
N GLU A 99 -18.19 5.16 -7.47
CA GLU A 99 -18.32 6.62 -7.63
C GLU A 99 -19.37 7.24 -6.68
N ALA A 100 -20.56 6.63 -6.61
CA ALA A 100 -21.63 7.09 -5.73
C ALA A 100 -21.25 7.04 -4.24
N GLN A 101 -20.47 6.03 -3.81
CA GLN A 101 -19.99 5.91 -2.43
C GLN A 101 -18.84 6.89 -2.15
N GLN A 102 -17.97 7.10 -3.14
CA GLN A 102 -16.85 8.01 -3.03
C GLN A 102 -17.32 9.46 -2.86
N ALA A 103 -18.42 9.85 -3.51
CA ALA A 103 -19.06 11.15 -3.34
C ALA A 103 -19.53 11.44 -1.90
N LEU A 104 -19.73 10.41 -1.07
CA LEU A 104 -20.20 10.55 0.32
C LEU A 104 -19.06 10.76 1.34
N LEU A 105 -17.80 10.57 0.97
CA LEU A 105 -16.67 10.62 1.92
C LEU A 105 -16.31 12.04 2.39
N PHE A 106 -16.72 13.04 1.62
CA PHE A 106 -16.38 14.45 1.84
C PHE A 106 -17.62 15.36 1.81
N ALA A 107 -18.80 14.77 1.94
CA ALA A 107 -20.09 15.46 2.03
C ALA A 107 -20.40 15.89 3.47
#